data_AF-U2RQB8-F1
#
_entry.id   AF-U2RQB8-F1
#
_cell.length_a   1.000
_cell.length_b   1.000
_cell.length_c   1.000
_cell.angle_alpha   90.00
_cell.angle_beta   90.00
_cell.angle_gamma   90.00
#
_symmetry.space_group_name_H-M   'P 1'
#
loop_
_entity.id
_entity.type
_entity.pdbx_description
1 polymer ?
#
loop_
_entity_poly.entity_id
_entity_poly.type
_entity_poly.pdbx_seq_one_letter_code
_entity_poly.pdbx_strand_id
1 'polypeptide(L)'
;MDVLQADCVISGGGPAGVMLGLLLARNGLDVVVLEKHADFFRDFRGDTIHPSTIGVLGELGLRDRFLGLPHTSVRTLDAVVSGTRLHPVDFARLGPPDDFLVLAPQWDFLSFLAGEAAQYPGFRLLMETTATGLTWADGAVTGVTARGPDGELTIAATLTVAADGR
;
A
#
# COMPACT_ATOMS: atom_id res chain seq x y z
N MET A 1 -18.56 -6.81 -23.61
CA MET A 1 -17.60 -6.94 -22.49
C MET A 1 -17.23 -5.52 -22.13
N ASP A 2 -17.65 -5.05 -20.96
CA ASP A 2 -17.39 -3.68 -20.55
C ASP A 2 -15.89 -3.53 -20.27
N VAL A 3 -15.28 -2.52 -20.89
CA VAL A 3 -13.85 -2.22 -20.71
C VAL A 3 -13.74 -1.05 -19.76
N LEU A 4 -13.13 -1.29 -18.61
CA LEU A 4 -12.83 -0.23 -17.67
C LEU A 4 -11.66 0.61 -18.21
N GLN A 5 -11.79 1.93 -18.19
CA GLN A 5 -10.70 2.85 -18.55
C GLN A 5 -10.04 3.41 -17.28
N ALA A 6 -8.72 3.55 -17.31
CA ALA A 6 -7.92 4.19 -16.27
C ALA A 6 -6.64 4.78 -16.90
N ASP A 7 -6.00 5.74 -16.22
CA ASP A 7 -4.65 6.16 -16.57
C ASP A 7 -3.63 5.10 -16.14
N CYS A 8 -3.85 4.48 -14.98
CA CYS A 8 -2.99 3.43 -14.44
C CYS A 8 -3.80 2.25 -13.87
N VAL A 9 -3.35 1.03 -14.19
CA VAL A 9 -3.81 -0.18 -13.51
C VAL A 9 -2.66 -0.83 -12.74
N ILE A 10 -2.92 -1.19 -11.48
CA ILE A 10 -1.95 -1.74 -10.54
C ILE A 10 -2.43 -3.12 -10.11
N SER A 11 -1.63 -4.15 -10.39
CA SER A 11 -1.88 -5.51 -9.89
C SER A 11 -1.26 -5.66 -8.51
N GLY A 12 -2.07 -5.76 -7.45
CA GLY A 12 -1.65 -5.97 -6.06
C GLY A 12 -2.06 -4.83 -5.12
N GLY A 13 -2.88 -5.13 -4.10
CA GLY A 13 -3.32 -4.22 -3.04
C GLY A 13 -2.45 -4.24 -1.79
N GLY A 14 -1.17 -4.61 -1.92
CA GLY A 14 -0.20 -4.50 -0.83
C GLY A 14 0.30 -3.06 -0.59
N PRO A 15 1.28 -2.85 0.33
CA PRO A 15 1.73 -1.50 0.68
C PRO A 15 2.23 -0.69 -0.52
N ALA A 16 2.96 -1.33 -1.44
CA ALA A 16 3.46 -0.66 -2.64
C ALA A 16 2.32 -0.24 -3.57
N GLY A 17 1.37 -1.14 -3.84
CA GLY A 17 0.28 -0.86 -4.77
C GLY A 17 -0.72 0.17 -4.25
N VAL A 18 -1.11 0.07 -2.97
CA VAL A 18 -2.03 1.04 -2.36
C VAL A 18 -1.37 2.40 -2.18
N MET A 19 -0.10 2.47 -1.76
CA MET A 19 0.62 3.74 -1.68
C MET A 19 0.76 4.40 -3.06
N LEU A 20 1.13 3.63 -4.10
CA LEU A 20 1.22 4.17 -5.45
C LEU A 20 -0.15 4.66 -5.95
N GLY A 21 -1.21 3.88 -5.72
CA GLY A 21 -2.57 4.26 -6.08
C GLY A 21 -3.03 5.55 -5.41
N LEU A 22 -2.75 5.70 -4.11
CA LEU A 22 -2.98 6.94 -3.37
C LEU A 22 -2.24 8.13 -3.99
N LEU A 23 -0.94 7.98 -4.27
CA LEU A 23 -0.12 9.05 -4.83
C LEU A 23 -0.61 9.50 -6.21
N LEU A 24 -0.93 8.56 -7.09
CA LEU A 24 -1.41 8.85 -8.44
C LEU A 24 -2.80 9.49 -8.40
N ALA A 25 -3.74 8.94 -7.63
CA ALA A 25 -5.08 9.49 -7.50
C ALA A 25 -5.08 10.89 -6.87
N ARG A 26 -4.20 11.14 -5.89
CA ARG A 26 -3.97 12.48 -5.33
C ARG A 26 -3.49 13.49 -6.36
N ASN A 27 -2.81 13.04 -7.40
CA ASN A 27 -2.38 13.88 -8.53
C ASN A 27 -3.44 13.96 -9.64
N GLY A 28 -4.68 13.51 -9.39
CA GLY A 28 -5.81 13.65 -10.30
C GLY A 28 -5.90 12.60 -11.40
N LEU A 29 -5.14 11.50 -11.29
CA LEU A 29 -5.20 10.39 -12.25
C LEU A 29 -6.28 9.39 -11.90
N ASP A 30 -6.86 8.76 -12.92
CA ASP A 30 -7.75 7.62 -12.76
C ASP A 30 -6.94 6.34 -12.56
N VAL A 31 -7.04 5.72 -11.39
CA VAL A 31 -6.23 4.57 -10.99
C VAL A 31 -7.11 3.43 -10.54
N VAL A 32 -6.80 2.23 -11.02
CA VAL A 32 -7.43 0.99 -10.59
C VAL A 32 -6.40 0.09 -9.93
N VAL A 33 -6.59 -0.21 -8.64
CA VAL A 33 -5.79 -1.18 -7.89
C VAL A 33 -6.58 -2.48 -7.80
N LEU A 34 -5.95 -3.61 -8.13
CA LEU A 34 -6.54 -4.93 -8.04
C LEU A 34 -5.99 -5.67 -6.83
N GLU A 35 -6.86 -6.14 -5.95
CA GLU A 35 -6.51 -6.99 -4.82
C GLU A 35 -7.26 -8.31 -4.93
N LYS A 36 -6.53 -9.43 -4.87
CA LYS A 36 -7.09 -10.77 -5.04
C LYS A 36 -7.88 -11.26 -3.82
N HIS A 37 -7.63 -10.68 -2.65
CA HIS A 37 -8.31 -11.02 -1.40
C HIS A 37 -9.54 -10.14 -1.16
N ALA A 38 -10.45 -10.62 -0.31
CA ALA A 38 -11.67 -9.89 0.08
C ALA A 38 -11.39 -8.77 1.10
N ASP A 39 -10.30 -8.89 1.85
CA ASP A 39 -9.87 -7.93 2.85
C ASP A 39 -8.32 -7.89 2.93
N PHE A 40 -7.80 -6.99 3.78
CA PHE A 40 -6.38 -6.92 4.10
C PHE A 40 -5.97 -7.86 5.25
N PHE A 41 -6.86 -8.74 5.73
CA PHE A 41 -6.60 -9.66 6.82
C PHE A 41 -5.77 -10.84 6.32
N ARG A 42 -4.48 -10.60 6.12
CA ARG A 42 -3.49 -11.65 5.84
C ARG A 42 -2.49 -11.76 6.98
N ASP A 43 -1.89 -12.93 7.09
CA ASP A 43 -0.73 -13.21 7.94
C ASP A 43 0.49 -12.48 7.34
N PHE A 44 0.50 -11.16 7.47
CA PHE A 44 1.56 -10.31 6.96
C PHE A 44 2.77 -10.37 7.90
N ARG A 45 3.95 -10.56 7.31
CA ARG A 45 5.23 -10.53 8.03
C ARG A 45 5.74 -9.08 8.03
N GLY A 46 5.17 -8.20 8.85
CA GLY A 46 5.58 -6.79 8.86
C GLY A 46 4.77 -5.86 9.76
N ASP A 47 4.87 -6.03 11.08
CA ASP A 47 4.11 -5.22 12.05
C ASP A 47 4.84 -3.93 12.50
N THR A 48 5.88 -3.53 11.77
CA THR A 48 6.74 -2.38 12.13
C THR A 48 6.71 -1.32 11.03
N ILE A 49 6.23 -0.12 11.34
CA ILE A 49 6.31 1.05 10.47
C ILE A 49 7.48 1.92 10.96
N HIS A 50 8.50 2.05 10.11
CA HIS A 50 9.76 2.71 10.45
C HIS A 50 9.65 4.24 10.45
N PRO A 51 10.52 4.93 11.22
CA PRO A 51 10.73 6.39 11.18
C PRO A 51 10.62 7.02 9.79
N SER A 52 11.32 6.45 8.81
CA SER A 52 11.34 6.94 7.43
C SER A 52 9.96 6.89 6.77
N THR A 53 9.19 5.83 7.02
CA THR A 53 7.83 5.70 6.50
C THR A 53 6.89 6.71 7.18
N ILE A 54 7.04 6.94 8.49
CA ILE A 54 6.28 7.98 9.20
C ILE A 54 6.64 9.38 8.65
N GLY A 55 7.90 9.60 8.30
CA GLY A 55 8.37 10.79 7.59
C GLY A 55 7.64 11.02 6.27
N VAL A 56 7.58 9.99 5.41
CA VAL A 56 6.83 10.03 4.15
C VAL A 56 5.35 10.33 4.39
N LEU A 57 4.71 9.71 5.39
CA LEU A 57 3.33 10.06 5.75
C LEU A 57 3.19 11.52 6.19
N GLY A 58 4.21 12.08 6.83
CA GLY A 58 4.28 13.50 7.19
C GLY A 58 4.32 14.42 5.98
N GLU A 59 5.17 14.12 5.00
CA GLU A 59 5.22 14.85 3.73
C GLU A 59 3.88 14.80 2.98
N LEU A 60 3.15 13.70 3.14
CA LEU A 60 1.80 13.55 2.59
C LEU A 60 0.70 14.21 3.45
N GLY A 61 1.01 14.74 4.63
CA GLY A 61 0.00 15.31 5.54
C GLY A 61 -0.94 14.27 6.17
N LEU A 62 -0.47 13.01 6.26
CA LEU A 62 -1.20 11.85 6.78
C LEU A 62 -0.72 11.41 8.16
N ARG A 63 0.46 11.86 8.60
CA ARG A 63 1.12 11.43 9.84
C ARG A 63 0.20 11.44 11.06
N ASP A 64 -0.38 12.59 11.37
CA ASP A 64 -1.16 12.73 12.61
C ASP A 64 -2.42 11.86 12.61
N ARG A 65 -3.05 11.68 11.44
CA ARG A 65 -4.20 10.78 11.30
C ARG A 65 -3.78 9.32 11.46
N PHE A 66 -2.66 8.92 10.87
CA PHE A 66 -2.12 7.58 11.03
C PHE A 66 -1.75 7.29 12.50
N LEU A 67 -1.05 8.21 13.16
CA LEU A 67 -0.67 8.08 14.56
C LEU A 67 -1.86 8.20 15.53
N GLY A 68 -3.02 8.67 15.06
CA GLY A 68 -4.27 8.64 15.81
C GLY A 68 -4.90 7.24 15.92
N LEU A 69 -4.47 6.28 15.10
CA LEU A 69 -4.94 4.90 15.14
C LEU A 69 -4.33 4.14 16.34
N PRO A 70 -4.98 3.06 16.82
CA PRO A 70 -4.40 2.18 17.82
C PRO A 70 -3.03 1.64 17.38
N HIS A 71 -1.97 2.00 18.11
CA HIS A 71 -0.62 1.56 17.82
C HIS A 71 0.24 1.58 19.08
N THR A 72 1.40 0.95 19.04
CA THR A 72 2.45 1.10 20.06
C THR A 72 3.65 1.79 19.45
N SER A 73 4.19 2.83 20.10
CA SER A 73 5.42 3.49 19.67
C SER A 73 6.60 3.05 20.52
N VAL A 74 7.72 2.74 19.88
CA VAL A 74 8.95 2.25 20.52
C VAL A 74 10.12 3.15 20.11
N ARG A 75 10.86 3.65 21.09
CA ARG A 75 12.04 4.51 20.87
C ARG A 75 13.36 3.75 20.94
N THR A 76 13.38 2.61 21.60
CA THR A 76 14.58 1.79 21.78
C THR A 76 14.25 0.31 21.62
N LEU A 77 15.15 -0.47 21.02
CA LEU A 77 15.03 -1.93 20.96
C LEU A 77 16.28 -2.58 21.55
N ASP A 78 16.03 -3.56 22.42
CA ASP A 78 17.08 -4.31 23.10
C ASP A 78 17.34 -5.63 22.38
N ALA A 79 18.59 -6.06 22.38
CA ALA A 79 18.98 -7.40 21.98
C ALA A 79 19.51 -8.16 23.19
N VAL A 80 19.04 -9.39 23.42
CA VAL A 80 19.56 -10.26 24.48
C VAL A 80 20.42 -11.36 23.84
N VAL A 81 21.71 -11.36 24.15
CA VAL A 81 22.68 -12.33 23.62
C VAL A 81 23.38 -13.01 24.79
N SER A 82 23.26 -14.34 24.88
CA SER A 82 23.86 -15.14 25.95
C SER A 82 23.52 -14.62 27.37
N GLY A 83 22.27 -14.16 27.57
CA GLY A 83 21.79 -13.59 28.83
C GLY A 83 22.24 -12.15 29.09
N THR A 84 23.08 -11.56 28.24
CA THR A 84 23.47 -10.16 28.33
C THR A 84 22.51 -9.30 27.53
N ARG A 85 21.89 -8.30 28.16
CA ARG A 85 21.05 -7.30 27.49
C ARG A 85 21.92 -6.19 26.91
N LEU A 86 21.74 -5.94 25.62
CA LEU A 86 22.38 -4.89 24.85
C LEU A 86 21.30 -3.91 24.40
N HIS A 87 21.66 -2.62 24.30
CA HIS A 87 20.77 -1.54 23.83
C HIS A 87 21.28 -0.98 22.48
N PRO A 88 21.30 -1.77 21.40
CA PRO A 88 21.93 -1.35 20.15
C PRO A 88 21.10 -0.36 19.33
N VAL A 89 19.78 -0.28 19.57
CA VAL A 89 18.86 0.55 18.78
C VAL A 89 18.26 1.64 19.65
N ASP A 90 18.56 2.88 19.28
CA ASP A 90 17.98 4.09 19.85
C ASP A 90 17.57 5.03 18.71
N PHE A 91 16.27 5.14 18.48
CA PHE A 91 15.67 5.95 17.42
C PHE A 91 15.72 7.46 17.72
N ALA A 92 15.94 7.87 18.97
CA ALA A 92 16.10 9.29 19.33
C ALA A 92 17.28 9.94 18.57
N ARG A 93 18.25 9.13 18.12
CA ARG A 93 19.39 9.58 17.31
C ARG A 93 19.02 10.04 15.90
N LEU A 94 17.81 9.73 15.42
CA LEU A 94 17.32 10.18 14.10
C LEU A 94 16.80 11.62 14.12
N GLY A 95 16.51 12.17 15.31
CA GLY A 95 15.97 13.51 15.49
C GLY A 95 14.45 13.59 15.25
N PRO A 96 13.75 14.50 15.96
CA PRO A 96 12.31 14.64 15.87
C PRO A 96 11.86 15.19 14.50
N PRO A 97 10.59 15.00 14.10
CA PRO A 97 9.50 14.44 14.91
C PRO A 97 9.36 12.91 14.82
N ASP A 98 9.97 12.25 13.83
CA ASP A 98 9.73 10.83 13.52
C ASP A 98 10.82 9.94 14.12
N ASP A 99 11.17 10.15 15.39
CA ASP A 99 12.28 9.49 16.07
C ASP A 99 11.85 8.22 16.83
N PHE A 100 10.94 7.45 16.25
CA PHE A 100 10.35 6.25 16.86
C PHE A 100 9.86 5.25 15.81
N LEU A 101 9.81 3.97 16.23
CA LEU A 101 9.20 2.87 15.48
C LEU A 101 7.74 2.72 15.90
N VAL A 102 6.84 2.51 14.95
CA VAL A 102 5.45 2.17 15.23
C VAL A 102 5.26 0.67 15.07
N LEU A 103 4.67 0.04 16.08
CA LEU A 103 4.14 -1.32 16.02
C LEU A 103 2.63 -1.24 15.79
N ALA A 104 2.19 -1.67 14.62
CA ALA A 104 0.79 -1.72 14.22
C ALA A 104 0.57 -2.89 13.26
N PRO A 105 -0.59 -3.57 13.33
CA PRO A 105 -0.94 -4.57 12.33
C PRO A 105 -0.87 -3.99 10.93
N GLN A 106 -0.26 -4.70 9.99
CA GLN A 106 -0.13 -4.21 8.61
C GLN A 106 -1.50 -3.96 7.95
N TRP A 107 -2.54 -4.71 8.31
CA TRP A 107 -3.89 -4.48 7.80
C TRP A 107 -4.40 -3.07 8.17
N ASP A 108 -3.99 -2.51 9.30
CA ASP A 108 -4.50 -1.22 9.78
C ASP A 108 -3.85 -0.12 8.96
N PHE A 109 -2.57 -0.29 8.65
CA PHE A 109 -1.85 0.58 7.73
C PHE A 109 -2.42 0.53 6.31
N LEU A 110 -2.71 -0.66 5.77
CA LEU A 110 -3.31 -0.78 4.43
C LEU A 110 -4.72 -0.22 4.37
N SER A 111 -5.55 -0.52 5.37
CA SER A 111 -6.91 0.00 5.46
C SER A 111 -6.90 1.53 5.58
N PHE A 112 -5.96 2.09 6.36
CA PHE A 112 -5.76 3.52 6.46
C PHE A 112 -5.40 4.14 5.10
N LEU A 113 -4.38 3.62 4.40
CA LEU A 113 -3.99 4.15 3.10
C LEU A 113 -5.09 4.03 2.05
N ALA A 114 -5.79 2.89 2.01
CA ALA A 114 -6.91 2.69 1.09
C ALA A 114 -8.07 3.64 1.39
N GLY A 115 -8.37 3.91 2.67
CA GLY A 115 -9.36 4.89 3.10
C GLY A 115 -8.97 6.32 2.74
N GLU A 116 -7.70 6.69 2.88
CA GLU A 116 -7.18 7.98 2.41
C GLU A 116 -7.25 8.10 0.89
N ALA A 117 -6.97 7.02 0.16
CA ALA A 117 -7.03 6.99 -1.30
C ALA A 117 -8.48 7.08 -1.83
N ALA A 118 -9.44 6.45 -1.16
CA ALA A 118 -10.85 6.44 -1.53
C ALA A 118 -11.52 7.83 -1.47
N GLN A 119 -10.88 8.82 -0.82
CA GLN A 119 -11.35 10.21 -0.85
C GLN A 119 -11.16 10.87 -2.22
N TYR A 120 -10.29 10.33 -3.08
CA TYR A 120 -10.06 10.84 -4.42
C TYR A 120 -10.97 10.13 -5.43
N PRO A 121 -11.74 10.86 -6.26
CA PRO A 121 -12.71 10.27 -7.18
C PRO A 121 -12.06 9.38 -8.25
N GLY A 122 -10.79 9.63 -8.58
CA GLY A 122 -10.03 8.82 -9.54
C GLY A 122 -9.53 7.49 -8.96
N PHE A 123 -9.62 7.25 -7.65
CA PHE A 123 -9.16 6.01 -7.04
C PHE A 123 -10.24 4.93 -7.02
N ARG A 124 -9.91 3.75 -7.55
CA ARG A 124 -10.75 2.55 -7.46
C ARG A 124 -9.92 1.37 -6.96
N LEU A 125 -10.35 0.76 -5.88
CA LEU A 125 -9.81 -0.50 -5.38
C LEU A 125 -10.82 -1.62 -5.66
N LEU A 126 -10.44 -2.58 -6.50
CA LEU A 126 -11.23 -3.76 -6.81
C LEU A 126 -10.71 -4.94 -5.97
N MET A 127 -11.46 -5.27 -4.91
CA MET A 127 -11.21 -6.46 -4.09
C MET A 127 -11.65 -7.73 -4.82
N GLU A 128 -11.18 -8.89 -4.36
CA GLU A 128 -11.46 -10.20 -4.96
C GLU A 128 -11.20 -10.25 -6.48
N THR A 129 -10.26 -9.42 -6.94
CA THR A 129 -9.98 -9.22 -8.37
C THR A 129 -8.51 -9.50 -8.64
N THR A 130 -8.25 -10.50 -9.48
CA THR A 130 -6.89 -10.94 -9.82
C THR A 130 -6.58 -10.60 -11.27
N ALA A 131 -5.48 -9.90 -11.54
CA ALA A 131 -4.96 -9.78 -12.91
C ALA A 131 -4.56 -11.16 -13.44
N THR A 132 -5.09 -11.56 -14.59
CA THR A 132 -4.86 -12.87 -15.22
C THR A 132 -3.95 -12.80 -16.43
N GLY A 133 -3.75 -11.61 -16.99
CA GLY A 133 -2.92 -11.40 -18.17
C GLY A 133 -2.76 -9.93 -18.53
N LEU A 134 -1.85 -9.67 -19.47
CA LEU A 134 -1.62 -8.34 -20.05
C LEU A 134 -2.39 -8.22 -21.36
N THR A 135 -2.95 -7.03 -21.63
CA THR A 135 -3.43 -6.68 -22.97
C THR A 135 -2.33 -5.98 -23.76
N TRP A 136 -2.33 -6.18 -25.08
CA TRP A 136 -1.29 -5.67 -25.96
C TRP A 136 -1.89 -5.03 -27.21
N ALA A 137 -1.28 -3.95 -27.67
CA ALA A 137 -1.49 -3.37 -29.00
C ALA A 137 -0.15 -2.88 -29.55
N ASP A 138 0.13 -3.19 -30.83
CA ASP A 138 1.35 -2.75 -31.53
C ASP A 138 2.66 -3.02 -30.77
N GLY A 139 2.72 -4.13 -30.03
CA GLY A 139 3.89 -4.53 -29.23
C GLY A 139 4.04 -3.82 -27.88
N ALA A 140 3.11 -2.95 -27.50
CA ALA A 140 3.06 -2.29 -26.20
C ALA A 140 1.96 -2.88 -25.30
N VAL A 141 2.19 -2.87 -23.98
CA VAL A 141 1.17 -3.22 -22.98
C VAL A 141 0.15 -2.09 -22.90
N THR A 142 -1.14 -2.44 -22.92
CA THR A 142 -2.26 -1.48 -22.93
C THR A 142 -3.23 -1.66 -21.76
N GLY A 143 -2.84 -2.44 -20.75
CA GLY A 143 -3.69 -2.77 -19.61
C GLY A 143 -3.61 -4.24 -19.22
N VAL A 144 -4.68 -4.75 -18.61
CA VAL A 144 -4.76 -6.11 -18.07
C VAL A 144 -6.11 -6.76 -18.36
N THR A 145 -6.11 -8.08 -18.49
CA THR A 145 -7.30 -8.92 -18.23
C THR A 145 -7.30 -9.29 -16.75
N ALA A 146 -8.46 -9.30 -16.13
CA ALA A 146 -8.62 -9.67 -14.74
C ALA A 146 -9.87 -10.53 -14.53
N ARG A 147 -9.86 -11.31 -13.45
CA ARG A 147 -11.02 -12.07 -12.96
C ARG A 147 -11.47 -11.47 -11.63
N GLY A 148 -12.68 -10.92 -11.60
CA GLY A 148 -13.36 -10.44 -10.40
C GLY A 148 -14.53 -11.35 -10.00
N PRO A 149 -15.33 -10.95 -9.00
CA PRO A 149 -16.48 -11.73 -8.51
C PRO A 149 -17.57 -11.94 -9.56
N ASP A 150 -17.76 -10.95 -10.46
CA ASP A 150 -18.77 -11.00 -11.53
C ASP A 150 -18.24 -11.67 -12.83
N GLY A 151 -16.99 -12.16 -12.82
CA GLY A 151 -16.35 -12.83 -13.95
C GLY A 151 -15.15 -12.08 -14.53
N GLU A 152 -14.88 -12.32 -15.82
CA GLU A 152 -13.76 -11.70 -16.52
C GLU A 152 -14.06 -10.23 -16.87
N LEU A 153 -13.08 -9.37 -16.68
CA LEU A 153 -13.11 -7.98 -17.09
C LEU A 153 -11.78 -7.56 -17.73
N THR A 154 -11.83 -6.53 -18.57
CA THR A 154 -10.65 -5.92 -19.18
C THR A 154 -10.52 -4.49 -18.68
N ILE A 155 -9.31 -4.12 -18.27
CA ILE A 155 -8.98 -2.77 -17.83
C ILE A 155 -7.93 -2.24 -18.80
N ALA A 156 -8.31 -1.24 -19.60
CA ALA A 156 -7.40 -0.53 -20.46
C ALA A 156 -6.73 0.60 -19.67
N ALA A 157 -5.40 0.70 -19.78
CA ALA A 157 -4.63 1.73 -19.11
C ALA A 157 -3.37 2.09 -19.89
N THR A 158 -2.96 3.36 -19.76
CA THR A 158 -1.71 3.86 -20.33
C THR A 158 -0.49 3.28 -19.60
N LEU A 159 -0.61 3.06 -18.29
CA LEU A 159 0.43 2.46 -17.45
C LEU A 159 -0.09 1.22 -16.71
N THR A 160 0.63 0.10 -16.84
CA THR A 160 0.38 -1.12 -16.07
C THR A 160 1.53 -1.36 -15.08
N VAL A 161 1.22 -1.53 -13.80
CA VAL A 161 2.22 -1.77 -12.74
C VAL A 161 1.95 -3.11 -12.06
N ALA A 162 2.98 -3.95 -11.98
CA ALA A 162 2.96 -5.16 -11.16
C ALA A 162 3.51 -4.84 -9.76
N ALA A 163 2.62 -4.90 -8.76
CA ALA A 163 2.90 -4.72 -7.33
C ALA A 163 2.33 -5.90 -6.52
N ASP A 164 2.30 -7.09 -7.13
CA ASP A 164 1.58 -8.29 -6.71
C ASP A 164 2.33 -9.14 -5.67
N GLY A 165 3.56 -8.76 -5.34
CA GLY A 165 4.36 -9.37 -4.28
C GLY A 165 4.86 -10.78 -4.62
N ARG A 166 5.36 -11.50 -3.60
CA ARG A 166 5.79 -12.90 -3.71
C ARG A 166 4.66 -13.88 -3.37
#